data_AF-A0A9D7J167-F1
#
_entry.id   AF-A0A9D7J167-F1
#
_cell.length_a   1.000
_cell.length_b   1.000
_cell.length_c   1.000
_cell.angle_alpha   90.00
_cell.angle_beta   90.00
_cell.angle_gamma   90.00
#
_symmetry.space_group_name_H-M   'P 1'
#
loop_
_entity.id
_entity.type
_entity.pdbx_description
1 polymer ?
#
loop_
_entity_poly.entity_id
_entity_poly.type
_entity_poly.pdbx_seq_one_letter_code
_entity_poly.pdbx_strand_id
1 'polypeptide(L)'
;MAFPLLALPWAWRRDKWLRVVMLTLAGFIAVLLTETWMVPHYAAPGAPLIFIAVVLCFRYLRVWKYRGQRTGLWLARALVLFSILGAVNLGFRLARDHRSTSVWADQRARIQSTLEADSALHLIIVRYGPEHVSHQEWVFNSADPDRSRVIWAREMDQTANQQLINYFPDRKIWLLEADQVPPSLKPFH
;
A
#
# COMPACT_ATOMS: atom_id res chain seq x y z
N MET A 1 19.20 -6.70 -6.28
CA MET A 1 19.61 -5.60 -5.39
C MET A 1 20.65 -5.99 -4.33
N ALA A 2 21.03 -7.27 -4.16
CA ALA A 2 21.91 -7.72 -3.05
C ALA A 2 23.43 -7.70 -3.34
N PHE A 3 23.86 -7.57 -4.61
CA PHE A 3 25.27 -7.64 -5.00
C PHE A 3 26.24 -6.64 -4.33
N PRO A 4 25.83 -5.41 -3.94
CA PRO A 4 26.70 -4.49 -3.21
C PRO A 4 27.07 -4.97 -1.79
N LEU A 5 26.26 -5.87 -1.20
CA LEU A 5 26.49 -6.41 0.15
C LEU A 5 27.70 -7.36 0.19
N LEU A 6 28.21 -7.83 -0.94
CA LEU A 6 29.42 -8.67 -0.98
C LEU A 6 30.68 -7.91 -0.52
N ALA A 7 30.66 -6.58 -0.54
CA ALA A 7 31.74 -5.73 -0.03
C ALA A 7 31.65 -5.46 1.50
N LEU A 8 30.61 -5.95 2.19
CA LEU A 8 30.39 -5.71 3.63
C LEU A 8 31.63 -6.02 4.49
N PRO A 9 32.30 -7.18 4.36
CA PRO A 9 33.37 -7.55 5.29
C PRO A 9 34.57 -6.57 5.25
N TRP A 10 34.84 -6.00 4.08
CA TRP A 10 35.92 -5.04 3.87
C TRP A 10 35.55 -3.62 4.32
N ALA A 11 34.30 -3.21 4.07
CA ALA A 11 33.80 -1.90 4.47
C ALA A 11 33.55 -1.83 5.99
N TRP A 12 33.09 -2.93 6.61
CA TRP A 12 32.90 -3.07 8.06
C TRP A 12 34.18 -2.79 8.86
N ARG A 13 35.33 -3.28 8.37
CA ARG A 13 36.63 -3.07 9.04
C ARG A 13 37.15 -1.64 8.91
N ARG A 14 36.79 -0.91 7.84
CA ARG A 14 37.36 0.41 7.54
C ARG A 14 36.53 1.60 8.01
N ASP A 15 35.21 1.45 8.15
CA ASP A 15 34.33 2.59 8.44
C ASP A 15 33.46 2.36 9.68
N LYS A 16 33.64 3.21 10.71
CA LYS A 16 32.83 3.19 11.94
C LYS A 16 31.39 3.65 11.69
N TRP A 17 31.16 4.52 10.71
CA TRP A 17 29.82 5.02 10.40
C TRP A 17 28.99 3.96 9.68
N LEU A 18 29.61 3.16 8.80
CA LEU A 18 28.93 2.02 8.20
C LEU A 18 28.48 1.01 9.25
N ARG A 19 29.31 0.76 10.28
CA ARG A 19 28.95 -0.12 11.40
C ARG A 19 27.73 0.41 12.16
N VAL A 20 27.70 1.71 12.46
CA VAL A 20 26.54 2.35 13.11
C VAL A 20 25.29 2.17 12.25
N VAL A 21 25.34 2.51 10.96
CA VAL A 21 24.20 2.37 10.04
C VAL A 21 23.69 0.93 9.98
N MET A 22 24.59 -0.05 9.88
CA MET A 22 24.24 -1.47 9.79
C MET A 22 23.67 -2.01 11.11
N LEU A 23 24.22 -1.62 12.26
CA LEU A 23 23.70 -2.02 13.57
C LEU A 23 22.33 -1.39 13.83
N THR A 24 22.15 -0.12 13.47
CA THR A 24 20.84 0.54 13.55
C THR A 24 19.82 -0.12 12.64
N LEU A 25 20.21 -0.47 11.40
CA LEU A 25 19.33 -1.18 10.47
C LEU A 25 18.98 -2.59 10.97
N ALA A 26 19.95 -3.32 11.53
CA ALA A 26 19.71 -4.65 12.10
C ALA A 26 18.79 -4.58 13.33
N GLY A 27 19.00 -3.61 14.22
CA GLY A 27 18.12 -3.36 15.36
C GLY A 27 16.71 -2.97 14.92
N PHE A 28 16.59 -2.10 13.92
CA PHE A 28 15.30 -1.74 13.32
C PHE A 28 14.58 -2.96 12.72
N ILE A 29 15.28 -3.81 11.96
CA ILE A 29 14.71 -5.05 11.42
C ILE A 29 14.28 -5.99 12.55
N ALA A 30 15.08 -6.13 13.62
CA ALA A 30 14.74 -6.97 14.76
C ALA A 30 13.45 -6.49 15.45
N VAL A 31 13.28 -5.18 15.63
CA VAL A 31 12.04 -4.60 16.15
C VAL A 31 10.88 -4.83 15.19
N LEU A 32 11.08 -4.59 13.88
CA LEU A 32 10.04 -4.79 12.87
C LEU A 32 9.56 -6.25 12.81
N LEU A 33 10.45 -7.22 13.05
CA LEU A 33 10.09 -8.64 13.12
C LEU A 33 9.19 -9.00 14.32
N THR A 34 9.07 -8.11 15.31
CA THR A 34 8.14 -8.29 16.44
C THR A 34 6.71 -7.85 16.11
N GLU A 35 6.51 -7.14 15.00
CA GLU A 35 5.18 -6.70 14.57
C GLU A 35 4.32 -7.89 14.11
N THR A 36 3.12 -7.99 14.67
CA THR A 36 2.16 -9.07 14.35
C THR A 36 1.39 -8.81 13.06
N TRP A 37 1.22 -7.53 12.68
CA TRP A 37 0.49 -7.10 11.48
C TRP A 37 1.38 -6.25 10.57
N MET A 38 2.28 -6.88 9.82
CA MET A 38 3.24 -6.15 8.99
C MET A 38 2.60 -5.62 7.70
N VAL A 39 2.52 -4.29 7.57
CA VAL A 39 2.20 -3.62 6.30
C VAL A 39 3.49 -3.05 5.69
N PRO A 40 3.70 -3.12 4.36
CA PRO A 40 4.98 -2.73 3.75
C PRO A 40 5.49 -1.32 4.10
N HIS A 41 4.60 -0.37 4.40
CA HIS A 41 4.98 0.99 4.78
C HIS A 41 5.60 1.11 6.19
N TYR A 42 5.48 0.09 7.05
CA TYR A 42 6.16 0.06 8.36
C TYR A 42 7.68 -0.05 8.23
N ALA A 43 8.17 -0.61 7.13
CA ALA A 43 9.60 -0.67 6.84
C ALA A 43 10.17 0.67 6.32
N ALA A 44 9.32 1.65 5.98
CA ALA A 44 9.73 2.90 5.35
C ALA A 44 10.79 3.70 6.15
N PRO A 45 10.76 3.78 7.51
CA PRO A 45 11.80 4.44 8.28
C PRO A 45 13.19 3.83 8.11
N GLY A 46 13.30 2.56 7.70
CA GLY A 46 14.57 1.90 7.38
C GLY A 46 15.14 2.29 6.01
N ALA A 47 14.34 2.89 5.12
CA ALA A 47 14.76 3.21 3.75
C ALA A 47 15.98 4.14 3.68
N PRO A 48 16.09 5.24 4.45
CA PRO A 48 17.28 6.10 4.45
C PRO A 48 18.56 5.35 4.82
N LEU A 49 18.49 4.44 5.80
CA LEU A 49 19.65 3.63 6.22
C LEU A 49 20.10 2.69 5.10
N ILE A 50 19.15 2.07 4.39
CA ILE A 50 19.43 1.23 3.23
C ILE A 50 20.08 2.06 2.12
N PHE A 51 19.56 3.26 1.82
CA PHE A 51 20.14 4.15 0.82
C PHE A 51 21.58 4.54 1.17
N ILE A 52 21.85 4.92 2.41
CA ILE A 52 23.21 5.27 2.87
C ILE A 52 24.14 4.06 2.70
N ALA A 53 23.72 2.86 3.14
CA ALA A 53 24.52 1.65 3.00
C ALA A 53 24.83 1.34 1.52
N VAL A 54 23.83 1.43 0.63
CA VAL A 54 23.99 1.21 -0.80
C VAL A 54 24.97 2.22 -1.41
N VAL A 55 24.83 3.52 -1.11
CA VAL A 55 25.73 4.57 -1.59
C VAL A 55 27.17 4.34 -1.13
N LEU A 56 27.37 3.97 0.14
CA LEU A 56 28.70 3.64 0.67
C LEU A 56 29.29 2.41 -0.05
N CYS A 57 28.51 1.35 -0.27
CA CYS A 57 28.95 0.18 -1.03
C CYS A 57 29.37 0.56 -2.46
N PHE A 58 28.59 1.39 -3.17
CA PHE A 58 28.94 1.87 -4.50
C PHE A 58 30.22 2.73 -4.50
N ARG A 59 30.42 3.58 -3.47
CA ARG A 59 31.63 4.38 -3.30
C ARG A 59 32.87 3.48 -3.19
N TYR A 60 32.81 2.44 -2.36
CA TYR A 60 33.93 1.49 -2.21
C TYR A 60 34.14 0.63 -3.45
N LEU A 61 33.06 0.16 -4.08
CA LEU A 61 33.15 -0.64 -5.30
C LEU A 61 33.78 0.15 -6.45
N ARG A 62 33.43 1.43 -6.61
CA ARG A 62 33.95 2.29 -7.69
C ARG A 62 35.46 2.48 -7.64
N VAL A 63 36.06 2.56 -6.45
CA VAL A 63 37.50 2.76 -6.27
C VAL A 63 38.30 1.46 -6.25
N TRP A 64 37.61 0.32 -6.14
CA TRP A 64 38.26 -0.99 -6.14
C TRP A 64 38.89 -1.28 -7.50
N LYS A 65 40.16 -1.69 -7.47
CA LYS A 65 40.92 -2.13 -8.65
C LYS A 65 41.23 -3.61 -8.51
N TYR A 66 40.90 -4.40 -9.52
CA TYR A 66 41.34 -5.79 -9.62
C TYR A 66 42.49 -5.87 -10.63
N ARG A 67 43.63 -6.43 -10.22
CA ARG A 67 44.84 -6.56 -11.05
C ARG A 67 45.26 -5.24 -11.74
N GLY A 68 45.17 -4.12 -11.01
CA GLY A 68 45.52 -2.78 -11.51
C GLY A 68 44.46 -2.11 -12.40
N GLN A 69 43.45 -2.84 -12.87
CA GLN A 69 42.39 -2.33 -13.75
C GLN A 69 41.20 -1.77 -12.95
N ARG A 70 40.49 -0.80 -13.54
CA ARG A 70 39.29 -0.15 -12.95
C ARG A 70 38.02 -1.01 -13.07
N THR A 71 38.12 -2.31 -12.79
CA THR A 71 37.00 -3.27 -12.86
C THR A 71 35.82 -2.84 -11.98
N GLY A 72 36.09 -2.30 -10.79
CA GLY A 72 35.06 -1.82 -9.86
C GLY A 72 34.18 -0.69 -10.42
N LEU A 73 34.74 0.18 -11.28
CA LEU A 73 33.97 1.23 -11.95
C LEU A 73 32.95 0.65 -12.96
N TRP A 74 33.36 -0.34 -13.74
CA TRP A 74 32.48 -0.98 -14.72
C TRP A 74 31.39 -1.80 -14.04
N LEU A 75 31.74 -2.51 -12.97
CA LEU A 75 30.76 -3.21 -12.12
C LEU A 75 29.73 -2.25 -11.52
N ALA A 76 30.17 -1.09 -10.98
CA ALA A 76 29.26 -0.08 -10.46
C ALA A 76 28.30 0.45 -11.54
N ARG A 77 28.81 0.76 -12.74
CA ARG A 77 27.99 1.21 -13.88
C ARG A 77 26.97 0.16 -14.31
N ALA A 78 27.39 -1.10 -14.43
CA ALA A 78 26.51 -2.19 -14.80
C ALA A 78 25.38 -2.36 -13.77
N LEU A 79 25.70 -2.34 -12.47
CA LEU A 79 24.71 -2.44 -11.40
C LEU A 79 23.69 -1.29 -11.43
N VAL A 80 24.13 -0.05 -11.67
CA VAL A 80 23.22 1.09 -11.83
C VAL A 80 22.30 0.90 -13.03
N LEU A 81 22.83 0.46 -14.17
CA LEU A 81 22.03 0.19 -15.37
C LEU A 81 20.99 -0.91 -15.10
N PHE A 82 21.37 -2.00 -14.44
CA PHE A 82 20.45 -3.06 -14.03
C PHE A 82 19.37 -2.56 -13.06
N SER A 83 19.72 -1.67 -12.12
CA SER A 83 18.74 -1.04 -11.23
C SER A 83 17.73 -0.19 -11.99
N ILE A 84 18.17 0.59 -12.99
CA ILE A 84 17.28 1.39 -13.84
C ILE A 84 16.35 0.49 -14.66
N LEU A 85 16.90 -0.52 -15.33
CA LEU A 85 16.11 -1.48 -16.12
C LEU A 85 15.10 -2.23 -15.25
N GLY A 86 15.51 -2.63 -14.05
CA GLY A 86 14.63 -3.25 -13.06
C GLY A 86 13.50 -2.32 -12.61
N ALA A 87 13.79 -1.05 -12.36
CA ALA A 87 12.80 -0.05 -11.99
C ALA A 87 11.79 0.22 -13.12
N VAL A 88 12.27 0.32 -14.36
CA VAL A 88 11.41 0.47 -15.56
C VAL A 88 10.51 -0.75 -15.72
N ASN A 89 11.06 -1.96 -15.61
CA ASN A 89 10.29 -3.19 -15.69
C ASN A 89 9.24 -3.31 -14.56
N LEU A 90 9.59 -2.91 -13.34
CA LEU A 90 8.64 -2.83 -12.24
C LEU A 90 7.54 -1.80 -12.52
N GLY A 91 7.89 -0.63 -13.05
CA GLY A 91 6.92 0.40 -13.44
C GLY A 91 5.93 -0.10 -14.48
N PHE A 92 6.38 -0.83 -15.52
CA PHE A 92 5.49 -1.44 -16.50
C PHE A 92 4.57 -2.51 -15.89
N ARG A 93 5.07 -3.33 -14.97
CA ARG A 93 4.24 -4.32 -14.25
C ARG A 93 3.18 -3.64 -13.39
N LEU A 94 3.58 -2.66 -12.59
CA LEU A 94 2.66 -1.90 -11.74
C LEU A 94 1.62 -1.14 -12.55
N ALA A 95 1.96 -0.57 -13.71
CA ALA A 95 1.00 0.10 -14.58
C ALA A 95 -0.03 -0.88 -15.20
N ARG A 96 0.39 -2.14 -15.41
CA ARG A 96 -0.50 -3.21 -15.88
C ARG A 96 -1.42 -3.70 -14.76
N ASP A 97 -0.87 -3.87 -13.56
CA ASP A 97 -1.56 -4.38 -12.37
C ASP A 97 -2.38 -3.32 -11.63
N HIS A 98 -2.12 -2.02 -11.80
CA HIS A 98 -2.97 -0.94 -11.27
C HIS A 98 -4.40 -1.00 -11.80
N ARG A 99 -4.62 -1.63 -12.97
CA ARG A 99 -5.97 -1.96 -13.46
C ARG A 99 -6.68 -3.04 -12.63
N SER A 100 -5.96 -3.75 -11.76
CA SER A 100 -6.44 -4.90 -10.97
C SER A 100 -6.53 -4.61 -9.46
N THR A 101 -5.70 -3.70 -8.93
CA THR A 101 -5.62 -3.43 -7.47
C THR A 101 -6.59 -2.33 -6.98
N SER A 102 -7.15 -1.51 -7.88
CA SER A 102 -8.21 -0.53 -7.56
C SER A 102 -9.62 -1.04 -7.85
N VAL A 103 -9.82 -2.34 -8.14
CA VAL A 103 -11.14 -2.86 -8.55
C VAL A 103 -12.23 -2.48 -7.54
N TRP A 104 -11.94 -2.61 -6.25
CA TRP A 104 -12.84 -2.17 -5.17
C TRP A 104 -13.12 -0.66 -5.18
N ALA A 105 -12.08 0.17 -5.20
CA ALA A 105 -12.24 1.63 -5.15
C ALA A 105 -12.95 2.17 -6.38
N ASP A 106 -12.66 1.60 -7.55
CA ASP A 106 -13.32 1.90 -8.82
C ASP A 106 -14.80 1.49 -8.77
N GLN A 107 -15.12 0.32 -8.21
CA GLN A 107 -16.51 -0.15 -8.02
C GLN A 107 -17.28 0.77 -7.07
N ARG A 108 -16.70 1.13 -5.92
CA ARG A 108 -17.28 2.09 -4.98
C ARG A 108 -17.53 3.45 -5.62
N ALA A 109 -16.54 3.96 -6.36
CA ALA A 109 -16.66 5.23 -7.08
C ALA A 109 -17.76 5.19 -8.16
N ARG A 110 -17.89 4.07 -8.87
CA ARG A 110 -18.97 3.86 -9.87
C ARG A 110 -20.35 3.81 -9.22
N ILE A 111 -20.51 3.11 -8.10
CA ILE A 111 -21.79 3.07 -7.38
C ILE A 111 -22.13 4.48 -6.86
N GLN A 112 -21.15 5.17 -6.26
CA GLN A 112 -21.31 6.56 -5.79
C GLN A 112 -21.81 7.46 -6.91
N SER A 113 -21.10 7.52 -8.04
CA SER A 113 -21.45 8.44 -9.14
C SER A 113 -22.78 8.10 -9.81
N THR A 114 -23.12 6.81 -9.88
CA THR A 114 -24.41 6.36 -10.42
C THR A 114 -25.57 6.82 -9.55
N LEU A 115 -25.46 6.70 -8.22
CA LEU A 115 -26.52 7.11 -7.29
C LEU A 115 -26.56 8.62 -7.08
N GLU A 116 -25.43 9.34 -7.16
CA GLU A 116 -25.42 10.80 -7.12
C GLU A 116 -26.11 11.45 -8.33
N ALA A 117 -26.11 10.75 -9.48
CA ALA A 117 -26.81 11.17 -10.68
C ALA A 117 -28.34 11.01 -10.58
N ASP A 118 -28.84 10.15 -9.69
CA ASP A 118 -30.26 10.12 -9.33
C ASP A 118 -30.59 11.38 -8.50
N SER A 119 -31.80 11.89 -8.68
CA SER A 119 -32.35 13.00 -7.91
C SER A 119 -32.76 12.59 -6.49
N ALA A 120 -32.91 11.28 -6.23
CA ALA A 120 -33.24 10.76 -4.92
C ALA A 120 -32.06 10.83 -3.92
N LEU A 121 -32.39 10.72 -2.64
CA LEU A 121 -31.41 10.50 -1.58
C LEU A 121 -31.24 9.00 -1.35
N HIS A 122 -30.02 8.56 -1.05
CA HIS A 122 -29.68 7.15 -0.92
C HIS A 122 -29.00 6.86 0.42
N LEU A 123 -29.37 5.75 1.04
CA LEU A 123 -28.70 5.13 2.16
C LEU A 123 -28.29 3.71 1.76
N ILE A 124 -27.00 3.40 1.82
CA ILE A 124 -26.45 2.10 1.47
C ILE A 124 -25.97 1.43 2.75
N ILE A 125 -26.63 0.34 3.13
CA ILE A 125 -26.21 -0.56 4.20
C ILE A 125 -25.23 -1.56 3.58
N VAL A 126 -24.01 -1.59 4.11
CA VAL A 126 -22.90 -2.40 3.60
C VAL A 126 -22.72 -3.64 4.46
N ARG A 127 -22.95 -4.82 3.86
CA ARG A 127 -22.72 -6.12 4.46
C ARG A 127 -21.34 -6.65 4.09
N TYR A 128 -20.52 -6.86 5.11
CA TYR A 128 -19.22 -7.52 4.99
C TYR A 128 -19.35 -9.03 5.21
N GLY A 129 -18.63 -9.80 4.41
CA GLY A 129 -18.45 -11.23 4.59
C GLY A 129 -17.44 -11.55 5.70
N PRO A 130 -17.35 -12.82 6.10
CA PRO A 130 -16.45 -13.24 7.19
C PRO A 130 -14.97 -13.06 6.86
N GLU A 131 -14.61 -13.10 5.57
CA GLU A 131 -13.23 -12.96 5.07
C GLU A 131 -12.95 -11.54 4.53
N HIS A 132 -13.71 -10.54 5.00
CA HIS A 132 -13.56 -9.16 4.52
C HIS A 132 -12.16 -8.61 4.80
N VAL A 133 -11.53 -8.03 3.78
CA VAL A 133 -10.24 -7.36 3.91
C VAL A 133 -10.45 -5.95 4.43
N SER A 134 -10.07 -5.68 5.68
CA SER A 134 -10.28 -4.40 6.37
C SER A 134 -9.76 -3.15 5.63
N HIS A 135 -8.79 -3.32 4.72
CA HIS A 135 -8.27 -2.24 3.88
C HIS A 135 -9.20 -1.85 2.72
N GLN A 136 -10.26 -2.61 2.46
CA GLN A 136 -11.26 -2.37 1.40
C GLN A 136 -12.58 -1.84 2.00
N GLU A 137 -12.47 -0.83 2.87
CA GLU A 137 -13.61 -0.27 3.61
C GLU A 137 -14.49 0.61 2.72
N TRP A 138 -15.76 0.26 2.55
CA TRP A 138 -16.72 1.00 1.73
C TRP A 138 -17.29 2.24 2.42
N VAL A 139 -17.32 2.24 3.75
CA VAL A 139 -18.00 3.26 4.55
C VAL A 139 -17.12 4.51 4.68
N PHE A 140 -17.20 5.36 3.66
CA PHE A 140 -16.63 6.70 3.64
C PHE A 140 -17.70 7.72 3.27
N ASN A 141 -18.07 8.58 4.23
CA ASN A 141 -19.07 9.62 4.05
C ASN A 141 -18.43 11.02 4.01
N SER A 142 -19.21 12.00 3.55
CA SER A 142 -18.82 13.40 3.72
C SER A 142 -18.88 13.82 5.20
N ALA A 143 -18.32 14.99 5.50
CA ALA A 143 -18.35 15.55 6.86
C ALA A 143 -19.77 15.94 7.34
N ASP A 144 -20.72 16.10 6.41
CA ASP A 144 -22.14 16.38 6.70
C ASP A 144 -23.00 15.29 6.04
N PRO A 145 -23.20 14.13 6.72
CA PRO A 145 -23.98 13.03 6.18
C PRO A 145 -25.42 13.43 5.90
N ASP A 146 -26.02 14.28 6.72
CA ASP A 146 -27.43 14.66 6.63
C ASP A 146 -27.74 15.35 5.28
N ARG A 147 -26.80 16.15 4.78
CA ARG A 147 -26.91 16.84 3.48
C ARG A 147 -26.32 16.05 2.30
N SER A 148 -25.76 14.87 2.54
CA SER A 148 -25.14 14.06 1.49
C SER A 148 -26.20 13.37 0.62
N ARG A 149 -25.98 13.27 -0.69
CA ARG A 149 -26.89 12.51 -1.59
C ARG A 149 -26.83 11.01 -1.33
N VAL A 150 -25.64 10.49 -1.09
CA VAL A 150 -25.38 9.07 -0.81
C VAL A 150 -24.71 8.97 0.56
N ILE A 151 -25.29 8.15 1.44
CA ILE A 151 -24.71 7.77 2.72
C ILE A 151 -24.39 6.28 2.69
N TRP A 152 -23.22 5.92 3.18
CA TRP A 152 -22.77 4.55 3.39
C TRP A 152 -22.82 4.26 4.89
N ALA A 153 -23.33 3.10 5.28
CA ALA A 153 -23.35 2.67 6.66
C ALA A 153 -23.02 1.19 6.72
N ARG A 154 -22.21 0.77 7.68
CA ARG A 154 -21.95 -0.65 7.91
C ARG A 154 -23.23 -1.30 8.43
N GLU A 155 -23.54 -2.50 7.97
CA GLU A 155 -24.63 -3.31 8.53
C GLU A 155 -24.37 -3.59 10.02
N MET A 156 -25.37 -3.29 10.84
CA MET A 156 -25.42 -3.59 12.27
C MET A 156 -26.46 -4.69 12.53
N ASP A 157 -26.88 -4.85 13.78
CA ASP A 157 -28.07 -5.65 14.08
C ASP A 157 -29.35 -5.02 13.53
N GLN A 158 -30.42 -5.82 13.50
CA GLN A 158 -31.72 -5.40 12.95
C GLN A 158 -32.29 -4.15 13.63
N THR A 159 -32.11 -3.99 14.94
CA THR A 159 -32.67 -2.86 15.70
C THR A 159 -31.92 -1.58 15.35
N ALA A 160 -30.59 -1.62 15.35
CA ALA A 160 -29.73 -0.50 15.01
C ALA A 160 -29.90 -0.09 13.54
N ASN A 161 -30.01 -1.05 12.62
CA ASN A 161 -30.32 -0.75 11.22
C ASN A 161 -31.67 -0.06 11.10
N GLN A 162 -32.70 -0.53 11.80
CA GLN A 162 -34.03 0.10 11.77
C GLN A 162 -34.00 1.53 12.34
N GLN A 163 -33.22 1.77 13.40
CA GLN A 163 -33.03 3.13 13.95
C GLN A 163 -32.40 4.07 12.91
N LEU A 164 -31.37 3.62 12.20
CA LEU A 164 -30.72 4.40 11.16
C LEU A 164 -31.66 4.69 9.98
N ILE A 165 -32.44 3.69 9.57
CA ILE A 165 -33.47 3.82 8.53
C ILE A 165 -34.52 4.86 8.95
N ASN A 166 -34.99 4.80 10.19
CA ASN A 166 -35.97 5.74 10.72
C ASN A 166 -35.41 7.16 10.86
N TYR A 167 -34.10 7.31 11.10
CA TYR A 167 -33.41 8.60 11.13
C TYR A 167 -33.33 9.25 9.74
N PHE A 168 -33.29 8.46 8.66
CA PHE A 168 -33.24 8.90 7.27
C PHE A 168 -34.46 8.47 6.43
N PRO A 169 -35.67 8.93 6.77
CA PRO A 169 -36.92 8.40 6.18
C PRO A 169 -37.08 8.69 4.69
N ASP A 170 -36.47 9.77 4.18
CA ASP A 170 -36.62 10.21 2.78
C ASP A 170 -35.60 9.57 1.81
N ARG A 171 -34.84 8.57 2.26
CA ARG A 171 -33.78 7.93 1.48
C ARG A 171 -34.21 6.58 0.92
N LYS A 172 -33.90 6.32 -0.35
CA LYS A 172 -33.94 4.97 -0.93
C LYS A 172 -32.85 4.12 -0.27
N ILE A 173 -33.25 2.96 0.24
CA ILE A 173 -32.39 2.11 1.06
C ILE A 173 -31.88 0.93 0.23
N TRP A 174 -30.57 0.70 0.29
CA TRP A 174 -29.88 -0.34 -0.46
C TRP A 174 -29.11 -1.24 0.48
N LEU A 175 -29.00 -2.52 0.13
CA LEU A 175 -28.06 -3.46 0.68
C LEU A 175 -26.93 -3.68 -0.34
N LEU A 176 -25.70 -3.42 0.06
CA LEU A 176 -24.51 -3.79 -0.68
C LEU A 176 -23.86 -5.02 -0.04
N GLU A 177 -23.74 -6.11 -0.79
CA GLU A 177 -22.90 -7.25 -0.44
C GLU A 177 -21.50 -7.00 -1.00
N ALA A 178 -20.63 -6.42 -0.16
CA ALA A 178 -19.36 -5.81 -0.53
C ALA A 178 -18.33 -6.80 -1.09
N ASP A 179 -18.31 -8.01 -0.55
CA ASP A 179 -17.27 -9.03 -0.83
C ASP A 179 -17.68 -10.04 -1.91
N GLN A 180 -18.84 -9.84 -2.57
CA GLN A 180 -19.16 -10.60 -3.77
C GLN A 180 -18.35 -10.08 -4.97
N VAL A 181 -18.08 -10.96 -5.95
CA VAL A 181 -17.34 -10.62 -7.16
C VAL A 181 -18.23 -10.87 -8.40
N PRO A 182 -18.83 -9.83 -9.00
CA PRO A 182 -18.79 -8.41 -8.59
C PRO A 182 -19.66 -8.11 -7.35
N PRO A 183 -19.44 -6.97 -6.67
CA PRO A 183 -20.28 -6.55 -5.55
C PRO A 183 -21.75 -6.40 -5.97
N SER A 184 -22.67 -6.83 -5.11
CA SER A 184 -24.10 -6.87 -5.41
C SER A 184 -24.84 -5.77 -4.65
N LEU A 185 -25.42 -4.82 -5.38
CA LEU A 185 -26.25 -3.75 -4.84
C LEU A 185 -27.72 -4.04 -5.12
N LYS A 186 -28.55 -4.17 -4.08
CA LYS A 186 -29.97 -4.49 -4.18
C LYS A 186 -30.82 -3.64 -3.23
N PRO A 187 -32.12 -3.45 -3.49
CA PRO A 187 -33.02 -2.80 -2.54
C PRO A 187 -32.97 -3.50 -1.17
N PHE A 188 -32.97 -2.71 -0.10
CA PHE A 188 -33.07 -3.23 1.26
C PHE A 188 -34.54 -3.57 1.54
N HIS A 189 -34.82 -4.83 1.89
CA HIS A 189 -36.15 -5.36 2.18
C HIS A 189 -36.28 -5.71 3.67
#